data_AF-R9C978-F1
#
_entry.id   AF-R9C978-F1
#
_cell.length_a   1.000
_cell.length_b   1.000
_cell.length_c   1.000
_cell.angle_alpha   90.00
_cell.angle_beta   90.00
_cell.angle_gamma   90.00
#
_symmetry.space_group_name_H-M   'P 1'
#
loop_
_entity.id
_entity.type
_entity.pdbx_description
1 polymer ?
#
loop_
_entity_poly.entity_id
_entity_poly.type
_entity_poly.pdbx_seq_one_letter_code
_entity_poly.pdbx_strand_id
1 'polypeptide(L)'
;MYSIDNQLKIEDFIFPYGELNQNNRWVKLTKIIPWNKFEARYAQKFINNGRPLKPFRIVLGSLIIKQKLNYSDRDTVEAIAENPYLQYFIGLKEFQH
;
A
#
# COMPACT_ATOMS: atom_id res chain seq x y z
N MET A 1 1.89 -21.87 10.38
CA MET A 1 0.81 -21.77 9.36
C MET A 1 0.38 -20.32 9.29
N TYR A 2 0.86 -19.54 8.31
CA TYR A 2 0.48 -18.13 8.15
C TYR A 2 -0.65 -18.04 7.13
N SER A 3 -1.89 -18.05 7.61
CA SER A 3 -3.05 -17.68 6.80
C SER A 3 -3.91 -16.75 7.64
N ILE A 4 -3.62 -15.45 7.55
CA ILE A 4 -4.48 -14.39 8.07
C ILE A 4 -4.55 -13.40 6.92
N ASP A 5 -5.75 -13.13 6.42
CA ASP A 5 -6.00 -12.06 5.48
C ASP A 5 -5.59 -10.73 6.11
N ASN A 6 -4.31 -10.36 5.94
CA ASN A 6 -3.68 -9.19 6.54
C ASN A 6 -3.97 -7.92 5.74
N GLN A 7 -5.06 -7.93 4.97
CA GLN A 7 -5.45 -6.82 4.12
C GLN A 7 -6.11 -5.76 4.99
N LEU A 8 -5.36 -4.68 5.24
CA LEU A 8 -5.85 -3.47 5.91
C LEU A 8 -7.21 -3.08 5.34
N LYS A 9 -8.23 -3.07 6.20
CA LYS A 9 -9.56 -2.58 5.84
C LYS A 9 -9.55 -1.05 5.91
N ILE A 10 -10.45 -0.43 5.16
CA ILE A 10 -10.52 1.04 5.13
C ILE A 10 -10.96 1.60 6.48
N GLU A 11 -11.79 0.87 7.21
CA GLU A 11 -12.27 1.22 8.55
C GLU A 11 -11.15 1.19 9.60
N ASP A 12 -10.09 0.41 9.36
CA ASP A 12 -8.94 0.29 10.26
C ASP A 12 -7.88 1.40 10.03
N PHE A 13 -8.06 2.26 9.02
CA PHE A 13 -7.11 3.32 8.69
C PHE A 13 -7.32 4.54 9.58
N ILE A 14 -6.29 4.91 10.35
CA ILE A 14 -6.34 6.03 11.29
C ILE A 14 -6.14 7.34 10.52
N PHE A 15 -7.21 8.13 10.41
CA PHE A 15 -7.20 9.46 9.80
C PHE A 15 -7.89 10.48 10.73
N PRO A 16 -7.15 11.44 11.33
CA PRO A 16 -7.70 12.31 12.36
C PRO A 16 -8.71 13.35 11.84
N TYR A 17 -8.84 13.50 10.53
CA TYR A 17 -9.69 14.52 9.90
C TYR A 17 -11.00 13.96 9.32
N GLY A 18 -11.30 12.67 9.52
CA GLY A 18 -12.57 12.05 9.10
C GLY A 18 -12.38 10.62 8.58
N GLU A 19 -13.29 10.20 7.70
CA GLU A 19 -13.28 8.87 7.09
C GLU A 19 -12.90 8.91 5.61
N LEU A 20 -12.24 7.87 5.12
CA LEU A 20 -11.93 7.75 3.70
C LEU A 20 -13.18 7.30 2.93
N ASN A 21 -13.41 7.92 1.77
CA ASN A 21 -14.52 7.52 0.91
C ASN A 21 -14.26 6.15 0.28
N GLN A 22 -15.11 5.16 0.62
CA GLN A 22 -15.03 3.80 0.07
C GLN A 22 -15.14 3.75 -1.46
N ASN A 23 -15.77 4.75 -2.07
CA ASN A 23 -15.94 4.84 -3.52
C ASN A 23 -14.71 5.41 -4.25
N ASN A 24 -13.68 5.85 -3.52
CA ASN A 24 -12.46 6.36 -4.11
C ASN A 24 -11.76 5.30 -5.00
N ARG A 25 -11.19 5.75 -6.12
CA ARG A 25 -10.50 4.88 -7.09
C ARG A 25 -9.41 4.02 -6.46
N TRP A 26 -8.63 4.56 -5.53
CA TRP A 26 -7.53 3.86 -4.88
C TRP A 26 -8.03 2.80 -3.91
N VAL A 27 -9.07 3.13 -3.12
CA VAL A 27 -9.72 2.16 -2.23
C VAL A 27 -10.29 0.98 -3.02
N LYS A 28 -11.01 1.24 -4.11
CA LYS A 28 -11.54 0.18 -4.99
C LYS A 28 -10.40 -0.68 -5.54
N LEU A 29 -9.32 -0.04 -6.00
CA LEU A 29 -8.16 -0.74 -6.54
C LEU A 29 -7.48 -1.64 -5.49
N THR A 30 -7.41 -1.21 -4.24
CA THR A 30 -6.91 -2.04 -3.13
C THR A 30 -7.68 -3.35 -3.02
N LYS A 31 -9.01 -3.32 -3.17
CA LYS A 31 -9.88 -4.51 -3.06
C LYS A 31 -9.71 -5.48 -4.24
N ILE A 32 -9.31 -4.99 -5.40
CA ILE A 32 -9.15 -5.79 -6.63
C ILE A 32 -7.80 -6.54 -6.64
N ILE A 33 -6.74 -5.90 -6.14
CA ILE A 33 -5.39 -6.46 -6.20
C ILE A 33 -5.25 -7.58 -5.15
N PRO A 34 -4.85 -8.81 -5.53
CA PRO A 34 -4.65 -9.91 -4.60
C PRO A 34 -3.32 -9.80 -3.85
N TRP A 35 -3.19 -8.80 -2.96
CA TRP A 35 -1.94 -8.45 -2.26
C TRP A 35 -1.28 -9.65 -1.58
N ASN A 36 -2.03 -10.47 -0.85
CA ASN A 36 -1.50 -11.63 -0.11
C ASN A 36 -0.84 -12.66 -1.05
N LYS A 37 -1.41 -12.88 -2.24
CA LYS A 37 -0.83 -13.81 -3.23
C LYS A 37 0.50 -13.30 -3.77
N PHE A 38 0.60 -11.99 -3.99
CA PHE A 38 1.86 -11.40 -4.46
C PHE A 38 2.91 -11.32 -3.36
N GLU A 39 2.53 -10.95 -2.13
CA GLU A 39 3.43 -10.92 -0.97
C GLU A 39 4.03 -12.32 -0.72
N ALA A 40 3.20 -13.37 -0.76
CA ALA A 40 3.69 -14.75 -0.59
C ALA A 40 4.73 -15.15 -1.65
N ARG A 41 4.50 -14.78 -2.92
CA ARG A 41 5.45 -15.03 -4.01
C ARG A 41 6.70 -14.16 -3.91
N TYR A 42 6.55 -12.93 -3.46
CA TYR A 42 7.65 -11.99 -3.26
C TYR A 42 8.57 -12.49 -2.14
N ALA A 43 8.01 -12.86 -0.99
CA ALA A 43 8.74 -13.38 0.17
C ALA A 43 9.55 -14.65 -0.15
N GLN A 44 9.02 -15.55 -0.99
CA GLN A 44 9.73 -16.77 -1.41
C GLN A 44 11.06 -16.49 -2.14
N LYS A 45 11.23 -15.31 -2.75
CA LYS A 45 12.44 -14.95 -3.48
C LYS A 45 13.57 -14.43 -2.58
N PHE A 46 13.30 -14.19 -1.30
CA PHE A 46 14.29 -13.70 -0.35
C PHE A 46 14.63 -14.80 0.65
N ILE A 47 15.85 -15.32 0.55
CA ILE A 47 16.44 -16.22 1.53
C ILE A 47 16.96 -15.34 2.68
N ASN A 48 16.79 -15.80 3.92
CA ASN A 48 16.95 -15.12 5.24
C ASN A 48 18.32 -14.46 5.57
N ASN A 49 19.02 -13.87 4.59
CA ASN A 49 20.43 -13.49 4.73
C ASN A 49 20.67 -12.00 4.40
N GLY A 50 19.76 -11.08 4.75
CA GLY A 50 19.93 -9.66 4.39
C GLY A 50 19.02 -8.64 5.10
N ARG A 51 19.02 -7.39 4.59
CA ARG A 51 18.26 -6.23 5.10
C ARG A 51 16.76 -6.53 5.23
N PRO A 52 16.05 -5.88 6.19
CA PRO A 52 14.62 -6.05 6.37
C PRO A 52 13.86 -5.80 5.07
N LEU A 53 13.05 -6.77 4.67
CA LEU A 53 12.24 -6.69 3.47
C LEU A 53 11.19 -5.59 3.66
N LYS A 54 11.12 -4.64 2.70
CA LYS A 54 9.98 -3.72 2.66
C LYS A 54 8.74 -4.52 2.26
N PRO A 55 7.57 -4.29 2.90
CA PRO A 55 6.33 -4.94 2.49
C PRO A 55 6.08 -4.80 1.00
N PHE A 56 5.72 -5.88 0.31
CA PHE A 56 5.51 -5.87 -1.13
C PHE A 56 4.44 -4.86 -1.55
N ARG A 57 3.40 -4.68 -0.73
CA ARG A 57 2.35 -3.68 -0.96
C ARG A 57 2.88 -2.25 -1.07
N ILE A 58 3.92 -1.89 -0.31
CA ILE A 58 4.56 -0.58 -0.43
C ILE A 58 5.29 -0.48 -1.77
N VAL A 59 6.10 -1.48 -2.11
CA VAL A 59 6.91 -1.48 -3.34
C VAL A 59 6.03 -1.44 -4.59
N LEU A 60 5.10 -2.39 -4.72
CA LEU A 60 4.19 -2.46 -5.88
C LEU A 60 3.20 -1.29 -5.87
N GLY A 61 2.69 -0.90 -4.70
CA GLY A 61 1.76 0.22 -4.56
C GLY A 61 2.37 1.52 -5.08
N SER A 62 3.60 1.86 -4.67
CA SER A 62 4.32 3.03 -5.16
C SER A 62 4.58 2.97 -6.67
N LEU A 63 4.95 1.81 -7.21
CA LEU A 63 5.13 1.65 -8.66
C LEU A 63 3.83 1.86 -9.44
N ILE A 64 2.70 1.35 -8.93
CA ILE A 64 1.39 1.57 -9.55
C ILE A 64 1.03 3.06 -9.52
N ILE A 65 1.24 3.74 -8.39
CA ILE A 65 0.96 5.18 -8.25
C ILE A 65 1.80 5.96 -9.26
N LYS A 66 3.11 5.73 -9.31
CA LYS A 66 4.04 6.36 -10.24
C LYS A 66 3.55 6.24 -11.68
N GLN A 67 3.19 5.03 -12.10
CA GLN A 67 2.75 4.75 -13.47
C GLN A 67 1.36 5.34 -13.78
N LYS A 68 0.40 5.28 -12.83
CA LYS A 68 -0.95 5.82 -13.06
C LYS A 68 -1.01 7.35 -13.04
N LEU A 69 -0.13 8.00 -12.29
CA LEU A 69 -0.07 9.46 -12.18
C LEU A 69 1.00 10.09 -13.10
N ASN A 70 1.82 9.26 -13.75
CA ASN A 70 2.94 9.69 -14.58
C ASN A 70 3.92 10.62 -13.83
N TYR A 71 4.27 10.22 -12.61
CA TYR A 71 5.13 10.97 -11.71
C TYR A 71 6.58 10.50 -11.76
N SER A 72 7.52 11.37 -11.38
CA SER A 72 8.88 10.94 -11.06
C SER A 72 8.90 10.18 -9.74
N ASP A 73 10.04 9.55 -9.40
CA ASP A 73 10.17 8.87 -8.10
C ASP A 73 10.01 9.84 -6.92
N ARG A 74 10.52 11.08 -7.06
CA ARG A 74 10.39 12.12 -6.03
C ARG A 74 8.94 12.58 -5.88
N ASP A 75 8.30 12.94 -6.98
CA ASP A 75 6.89 13.39 -6.96
C ASP A 75 5.96 12.27 -6.48
N THR A 76 6.29 11.00 -6.72
CA THR A 76 5.52 9.86 -6.20
C THR A 76 5.59 9.80 -4.67
N VAL A 77 6.76 10.05 -4.08
CA VAL A 77 6.93 10.06 -2.62
C VAL A 77 6.16 11.24 -2.02
N GLU A 78 6.27 12.43 -2.59
CA GLU A 78 5.54 13.62 -2.15
C GLU A 78 4.03 13.41 -2.25
N ALA A 79 3.53 12.91 -3.37
CA ALA A 79 2.12 12.61 -3.55
C ALA A 79 1.60 11.60 -2.52
N ILE A 80 2.38 10.58 -2.19
CA ILE A 80 2.03 9.61 -1.13
C ILE A 80 1.98 10.31 0.24
N ALA A 81 2.97 11.14 0.58
CA ALA A 81 3.00 11.86 1.85
C ALA A 81 1.80 12.81 2.02
N GLU A 82 1.35 13.44 0.94
CA GLU A 82 0.26 14.42 0.97
C GLU A 82 -1.14 13.79 0.96
N ASN A 83 -1.30 12.54 0.52
CA ASN A 83 -2.61 11.98 0.20
C ASN A 83 -2.97 10.73 1.05
N PRO A 84 -3.96 10.79 1.95
CA PRO A 84 -4.35 9.66 2.80
C PRO A 84 -4.84 8.44 2.00
N TYR A 85 -5.44 8.64 0.82
CA TYR A 85 -5.86 7.53 -0.04
C TYR A 85 -4.66 6.77 -0.62
N LEU A 86 -3.56 7.47 -0.93
CA LEU A 86 -2.34 6.85 -1.43
C LEU A 86 -1.61 6.11 -0.30
N GLN A 87 -1.56 6.68 0.90
CA GLN A 87 -1.02 6.02 2.08
C GLN A 87 -1.77 4.74 2.42
N TYR A 88 -3.10 4.79 2.44
CA TYR A 88 -3.95 3.61 2.58
C TYR A 88 -3.67 2.59 1.46
N PHE A 89 -3.56 3.05 0.20
CA PHE A 89 -3.33 2.18 -0.94
C PHE A 89 -2.03 1.37 -0.80
N ILE A 90 -0.92 2.02 -0.41
CA ILE A 90 0.37 1.37 -0.18
C ILE A 90 0.43 0.55 1.12
N GLY A 91 -0.62 0.60 1.96
CA GLY A 91 -0.77 -0.24 3.14
C GLY A 91 -0.27 0.38 4.44
N LEU A 92 -0.16 1.71 4.52
CA LEU A 92 0.04 2.38 5.81
C LEU A 92 -1.23 2.27 6.66
N LYS A 93 -1.05 2.15 7.98
CA LYS A 93 -2.16 2.00 8.94
C LYS A 93 -2.74 3.34 9.38
N GLU A 94 -1.95 4.40 9.26
CA GLU A 94 -2.31 5.74 9.70
C GLU A 94 -1.79 6.76 8.70
N PHE A 95 -2.44 7.92 8.68
CA PHE A 95 -1.96 9.06 7.94
C PHE A 95 -0.77 9.70 8.66
N GLN A 96 0.35 9.82 7.95
CA GLN A 96 1.58 10.41 8.45
C GLN A 96 2.19 11.35 7.38
N HIS A 97 2.82 12.43 7.82
CA HIS A 97 3.51 13.38 6.95
C HIS A 97 4.98 13.00 6.74
#